data_AF-A0A256ZGS5-F1
#
_entry.id   AF-A0A256ZGS5-F1
#
_cell.length_a   1.000
_cell.length_b   1.000
_cell.length_c   1.000
_cell.angle_alpha   90.00
_cell.angle_beta   90.00
_cell.angle_gamma   90.00
#
_symmetry.space_group_name_H-M   'P 1'
#
loop_
_entity.id
_entity.type
_entity.pdbx_description
1 polymer ?
#
loop_
_entity_poly.entity_id
_entity_poly.type
_entity_poly.pdbx_seq_one_letter_code
_entity_poly.pdbx_strand_id
1 'polypeptide(L)'
;MSYRFIDEVLRIINEMRGLEGYRRFFSKDVLNSEGRKRVEKIAKLTIEKCKRTKTYLVKVRKEPTYANVMKYFEEVIRCLEELELSPWE
;
A
#
# COMPACT_ATOMS: atom_id res chain seq x y z
N MET A 1 16.14 10.61 -7.91
CA MET A 1 14.75 10.64 -8.39
C MET A 1 13.87 9.53 -7.80
N SER A 2 14.41 8.36 -7.43
CA SER A 2 13.63 7.24 -6.86
C SER A 2 13.04 7.53 -5.46
N TYR A 3 13.75 8.23 -4.58
CA TYR A 3 13.28 8.47 -3.20
C TYR A 3 11.92 9.18 -3.09
N ARG A 4 11.60 10.10 -4.02
CA ARG A 4 10.36 10.90 -3.93
C ARG A 4 9.08 10.08 -4.02
N PHE A 5 9.08 8.98 -4.80
CA PHE A 5 7.88 8.12 -4.87
C PHE A 5 7.79 7.20 -3.65
N ILE A 6 8.93 6.76 -3.10
CA ILE A 6 9.00 5.93 -1.89
C ILE A 6 8.39 6.72 -0.73
N ASP A 7 8.83 7.96 -0.53
CA ASP A 7 8.28 8.89 0.46
C ASP A 7 6.76 9.05 0.31
N GLU A 8 6.28 9.21 -0.94
CA GLU A 8 4.86 9.36 -1.21
C GLU A 8 4.06 8.10 -0.82
N VAL A 9 4.57 6.91 -1.16
CA VAL A 9 3.92 5.64 -0.82
C VAL A 9 3.89 5.45 0.70
N LEU A 10 5.02 5.64 1.38
CA LEU A 10 5.13 5.51 2.83
C LEU A 10 4.20 6.48 3.55
N ARG A 11 4.10 7.72 3.06
CA ARG A 11 3.17 8.72 3.60
C ARG A 11 1.71 8.26 3.50
N ILE A 12 1.29 7.71 2.35
CA ILE A 12 -0.08 7.20 2.18
C ILE A 12 -0.33 6.00 3.10
N ILE A 13 0.61 5.06 3.21
CA ILE A 13 0.49 3.91 4.10
C ILE A 13 0.32 4.37 5.55
N ASN A 14 1.15 5.31 6.01
CA ASN A 14 1.08 5.85 7.37
C ASN A 14 -0.24 6.58 7.63
N GLU A 15 -0.77 7.32 6.66
CA GLU A 15 -2.11 7.95 6.75
C GLU A 15 -3.22 6.90 6.97
N MET A 16 -3.07 5.70 6.41
CA MET A 16 -4.09 4.65 6.47
C MET A 16 -3.98 3.72 7.69
N ARG A 17 -2.79 3.51 8.25
CA ARG A 17 -2.57 2.52 9.34
C ARG A 17 -3.11 2.96 10.70
N GLY A 18 -3.11 4.28 10.98
CA GLY A 18 -3.52 4.82 12.29
C GLY A 18 -5.01 4.66 12.58
N LEU A 19 -5.42 4.86 13.84
CA LEU A 19 -6.85 4.81 14.26
C LEU A 19 -7.73 5.78 13.46
N GLU A 20 -7.22 6.98 13.20
CA GLU A 20 -7.90 7.97 12.36
C GLU A 20 -7.99 7.49 10.91
N GLY A 21 -6.92 6.90 10.39
CA GLY A 21 -6.89 6.25 9.07
C GLY A 21 -7.93 5.14 8.96
N TYR A 22 -8.04 4.27 9.96
CA TYR A 22 -9.05 3.23 10.01
C TYR A 22 -10.46 3.82 9.90
N ARG A 23 -10.79 4.80 10.75
CA ARG A 23 -12.10 5.46 10.74
C ARG A 23 -12.39 6.19 9.42
N ARG A 24 -11.38 6.74 8.77
CA ARG A 24 -11.51 7.54 7.54
C ARG A 24 -11.60 6.69 6.28
N PHE A 25 -10.88 5.57 6.20
CA PHE A 25 -10.71 4.80 4.97
C PHE A 25 -11.43 3.45 4.99
N PHE A 26 -11.96 3.03 6.14
CA PHE A 26 -12.69 1.77 6.30
C PHE A 26 -14.10 2.02 6.81
N SER A 27 -15.04 1.20 6.36
CA SER A 27 -16.41 1.13 6.83
C SER A 27 -16.73 -0.33 7.12
N LYS A 28 -17.04 -0.65 8.39
CA LYS A 28 -17.28 -2.03 8.84
C LYS A 28 -16.16 -2.99 8.43
N ASP A 29 -14.92 -2.63 8.74
CA ASP A 29 -13.68 -3.37 8.42
C ASP A 29 -13.29 -3.43 6.93
N VAL A 30 -14.09 -2.88 6.01
CA VAL A 30 -13.83 -2.93 4.57
C VAL A 30 -13.45 -1.56 4.02
N LEU A 31 -12.51 -1.46 3.07
CA LEU A 31 -12.18 -0.18 2.44
C LEU A 31 -13.41 0.50 1.84
N ASN A 32 -13.60 1.76 2.19
CA ASN A 32 -14.53 2.64 1.52
C ASN A 32 -13.95 3.16 0.19
N SER A 33 -14.70 4.01 -0.52
CA SER A 33 -14.28 4.56 -1.81
C SER A 33 -12.96 5.32 -1.73
N GLU A 34 -12.73 6.12 -0.69
CA GLU A 34 -11.48 6.84 -0.49
C GLU A 34 -10.31 5.91 -0.18
N GLY A 35 -10.52 4.91 0.68
CA GLY A 35 -9.52 3.90 0.98
C GLY A 35 -9.08 3.12 -0.26
N ARG A 36 -10.02 2.75 -1.14
CA ARG A 36 -9.72 2.10 -2.43
C ARG A 36 -8.87 2.99 -3.32
N LYS A 37 -9.17 4.29 -3.43
CA LYS A 37 -8.35 5.23 -4.21
C LYS A 37 -6.91 5.28 -3.70
N ARG A 38 -6.69 5.21 -2.37
CA ARG A 38 -5.35 5.20 -1.79
C ARG A 38 -4.58 3.92 -2.10
N VAL A 39 -5.23 2.76 -1.98
CA VAL A 39 -4.62 1.48 -2.37
C VAL A 39 -4.26 1.46 -3.85
N GLU A 40 -5.16 1.91 -4.73
CA GLU A 40 -4.88 1.95 -6.17
C GLU A 40 -3.76 2.93 -6.53
N LYS A 41 -3.65 4.04 -5.81
CA LYS A 41 -2.52 4.97 -5.97
C LYS A 41 -1.19 4.31 -5.57
N ILE A 42 -1.14 3.61 -4.44
CA ILE A 42 0.04 2.83 -4.03
C ILE A 42 0.38 1.81 -5.11
N ALA A 43 -0.59 1.02 -5.56
CA ALA A 43 -0.41 0.03 -6.60
C ALA A 43 0.17 0.64 -7.87
N LYS A 44 -0.40 1.74 -8.37
CA LYS A 44 0.10 2.43 -9.57
C LYS A 44 1.58 2.83 -9.45
N LEU A 45 2.01 3.23 -8.26
CA LEU A 45 3.40 3.66 -8.01
C LEU A 45 4.36 2.47 -7.85
N THR A 46 3.90 1.34 -7.30
CA THR A 46 4.79 0.25 -6.89
C THR A 46 4.76 -0.98 -7.80
N ILE A 47 3.67 -1.24 -8.55
CA ILE A 47 3.40 -2.57 -9.13
C ILE A 47 4.45 -3.09 -10.13
N GLU A 48 5.11 -2.19 -10.84
CA GLU A 48 6.15 -2.54 -11.83
C GLU A 48 7.49 -2.89 -11.18
N LYS A 49 7.80 -2.27 -10.04
CA LYS A 49 9.04 -2.50 -9.27
C LYS A 49 8.85 -3.62 -8.25
N CYS A 50 7.69 -3.64 -7.61
CA CYS A 50 7.32 -4.57 -6.54
C CYS A 50 6.36 -5.66 -7.03
N LYS A 51 6.74 -6.39 -8.07
CA LYS A 51 5.88 -7.39 -8.74
C LYS A 51 5.31 -8.44 -7.79
N ARG A 52 6.05 -8.81 -6.72
CA ARG A 52 5.59 -9.77 -5.70
C ARG A 52 4.33 -9.33 -4.95
N THR A 53 4.07 -8.02 -4.88
CA THR A 53 2.90 -7.47 -4.18
C THR A 53 1.59 -7.67 -4.96
N LYS A 54 1.65 -8.09 -6.24
CA LYS A 54 0.49 -8.32 -7.10
C LYS A 54 -0.53 -9.28 -6.50
N THR A 55 -0.07 -10.38 -5.88
CA THR A 55 -0.95 -11.39 -5.28
C THR A 55 -1.75 -10.83 -4.10
N TYR A 56 -1.11 -10.02 -3.26
CA TYR A 56 -1.73 -9.32 -2.14
C TYR A 56 -2.71 -8.25 -2.62
N LEU A 57 -2.35 -7.49 -3.66
CA LEU A 57 -3.25 -6.50 -4.28
C LEU A 57 -4.52 -7.15 -4.85
N VAL A 58 -4.40 -8.30 -5.53
CA VAL A 58 -5.56 -9.07 -6.01
C VAL A 58 -6.47 -9.45 -4.85
N LYS A 59 -5.89 -9.89 -3.72
CA LYS A 59 -6.65 -10.22 -2.53
C LYS A 59 -7.38 -9.00 -1.96
N VAL A 60 -6.71 -7.85 -1.85
CA VAL A 60 -7.33 -6.59 -1.40
C VAL A 60 -8.47 -6.16 -2.32
N ARG A 61 -8.30 -6.25 -3.65
CA ARG A 61 -9.34 -5.87 -4.61
C ARG A 61 -10.60 -6.74 -4.48
N LYS A 62 -10.43 -8.04 -4.22
CA LYS A 62 -11.52 -9.01 -4.02
C LYS A 62 -12.17 -8.88 -2.65
N GLU A 63 -11.35 -8.74 -1.60
CA GLU A 63 -11.75 -8.74 -0.19
C GLU A 63 -10.95 -7.66 0.57
N PRO A 64 -11.41 -6.39 0.56
CA PRO A 64 -10.64 -5.24 1.04
C PRO A 64 -10.76 -5.05 2.56
N THR A 65 -10.58 -6.10 3.33
CA THR A 65 -10.57 -6.04 4.80
C THR A 65 -9.32 -5.36 5.32
N TYR A 66 -9.38 -4.78 6.53
CA TYR A 66 -8.20 -4.17 7.16
C TYR A 66 -7.02 -5.14 7.21
N ALA A 67 -7.27 -6.39 7.59
CA ALA A 67 -6.24 -7.43 7.64
C ALA A 67 -5.57 -7.69 6.28
N ASN A 68 -6.35 -7.78 5.19
CA ASN A 68 -5.79 -7.96 3.85
C ASN A 68 -5.01 -6.73 3.38
N VAL A 69 -5.48 -5.53 3.72
CA VAL A 69 -4.81 -4.26 3.39
C VAL A 69 -3.48 -4.12 4.14
N MET A 70 -3.44 -4.45 5.43
CA MET A 70 -2.20 -4.41 6.22
C MET A 70 -1.16 -5.37 5.67
N LYS A 71 -1.55 -6.61 5.33
CA LYS A 71 -0.65 -7.57 4.66
C LYS A 71 -0.11 -7.04 3.33
N TYR A 72 -0.95 -6.39 2.53
CA TYR A 72 -0.49 -5.75 1.30
C TYR A 72 0.53 -4.64 1.58
N PHE A 73 0.28 -3.78 2.58
CA PHE A 73 1.20 -2.71 2.96
C PHE A 73 2.53 -3.22 3.49
N GLU A 74 2.55 -4.27 4.29
CA GLU A 74 3.78 -4.91 4.79
C GLU A 74 4.67 -5.38 3.63
N GLU A 75 4.08 -6.00 2.60
CA GLU A 75 4.81 -6.50 1.44
C GLU A 75 5.29 -5.38 0.51
N VAL A 76 4.52 -4.29 0.43
CA VAL A 76 4.96 -3.06 -0.24
C VAL A 76 6.16 -2.46 0.48
N ILE A 77 6.08 -2.24 1.80
CA ILE A 77 7.16 -1.67 2.60
C ILE A 77 8.44 -2.50 2.44
N ARG A 78 8.35 -3.82 2.62
CA ARG A 78 9.51 -4.71 2.47
C ARG A 78 10.18 -4.59 1.11
N CYS A 79 9.39 -4.41 0.05
CA CYS A 79 9.94 -4.22 -1.30
C CYS A 79 10.62 -2.87 -1.44
N LEU A 80 10.03 -1.80 -0.89
CA LEU A 80 10.63 -0.47 -0.94
C LEU A 80 11.95 -0.42 -0.18
N GLU A 81 12.04 -1.08 0.98
CA GLU A 81 13.29 -1.22 1.74
C GLU A 81 14.38 -1.94 0.92
N GLU A 82 14.03 -3.01 0.21
CA GLU A 82 14.96 -3.71 -0.69
C GLU A 82 15.45 -2.80 -1.83
N LEU A 83 14.57 -1.97 -2.40
CA LEU A 83 14.93 -1.00 -3.44
C LEU A 83 15.83 0.13 -2.93
N GLU A 84 15.64 0.58 -1.68
CA GLU A 84 16.54 1.58 -1.07
C GLU A 84 17.93 0.99 -0.78
N LEU A 85 17.99 -0.29 -0.40
CA LEU A 85 19.24 -1.01 -0.15
C LEU A 85 19.98 -1.43 -1.43
N SER A 86 19.29 -1.44 -2.58
CA SER A 86 19.86 -1.73 -3.91
C SER A 86 19.83 -0.48 -4.80
N PRO A 87 20.72 0.51 -4.58
CA PRO A 87 20.68 1.79 -5.30
C PRO A 87 21.09 1.69 -6.80
N TRP A 88 21.35 0.49 -7.31
CA TRP A 88 21.89 0.24 -8.65
C TRP A 88 20.88 -0.34 -9.65
N GLU A 89 19.61 -0.51 -9.27
CA GLU A 89 18.48 -0.82 -10.18
C GLU A 89 17.64 0.42 -10.51
#